data_AF-A0A9P2PW37-F1
#
_entry.id   AF-A0A9P2PW37-F1
#
_cell.length_a   1.000
_cell.length_b   1.000
_cell.length_c   1.000
_cell.angle_alpha   90.00
_cell.angle_beta   90.00
_cell.angle_gamma   90.00
#
_symmetry.space_group_name_H-M   'P 1'
#
loop_
_entity.id
_entity.type
_entity.pdbx_description
1 polymer ?
#
loop_
_entity_poly.entity_id
_entity_poly.type
_entity_poly.pdbx_seq_one_letter_code
_entity_poly.pdbx_strand_id
1 'polypeptide(L)' 'MADSRYVQSIRRGSRSTIGMQYNIFEVPDGCVLTGLDVAGDGNATVTAYYRPVQFLIDGSWKTASSA' A
#
# COMPACT_ATOMS: atom_id res chain seq x y z
N MET A 1 -18.37 22.06 9.57
CA MET A 1 -18.33 20.59 9.73
C MET A 1 -18.24 19.98 8.35
N ALA A 2 -17.41 18.96 8.15
CA ALA A 2 -17.32 18.28 6.86
C ALA A 2 -18.47 17.25 6.75
N ASP A 3 -19.09 17.16 5.58
CA ASP A 3 -20.22 16.24 5.34
C ASP A 3 -19.75 14.78 5.46
N SER A 4 -20.51 13.96 6.20
CA SER A 4 -20.15 12.57 6.54
C SER A 4 -20.37 11.57 5.40
N ARG A 5 -20.98 12.00 4.28
CA ARG A 5 -21.22 11.14 3.11
C ARG A 5 -20.06 11.16 2.12
N TYR A 6 -19.14 12.13 2.23
CA TYR A 6 -18.09 12.36 1.25
C TYR A 6 -16.70 12.15 1.84
N VAL A 7 -15.76 11.77 0.97
CA VAL A 7 -14.33 11.71 1.30
C VAL A 7 -13.82 13.12 1.57
N GLN A 8 -13.19 13.29 2.72
CA GLN A 8 -12.70 14.58 3.22
C GLN A 8 -11.20 14.75 2.97
N SER A 9 -10.45 13.64 2.90
CA SER A 9 -9.02 13.62 2.60
C SER A 9 -8.58 12.23 2.14
N ILE A 10 -7.49 12.15 1.39
CA ILE A 10 -6.85 10.90 0.94
C ILE A 10 -5.38 10.92 1.33
N ARG A 11 -4.82 9.77 1.73
CA ARG A 11 -3.39 9.61 2.00
C ARG A 11 -2.90 8.20 1.70
N ARG A 12 -1.57 8.05 1.62
CA ARG A 12 -0.90 6.76 1.78
C ARG A 12 -0.60 6.53 3.26
N GLY A 13 -0.99 5.38 3.79
CA GLY A 13 -0.69 5.00 5.17
C GLY A 13 0.78 4.66 5.41
N SER A 14 1.04 3.94 6.50
CA SER A 14 2.39 3.49 6.86
C SER A 14 2.98 2.54 5.81
N ARG A 15 4.32 2.57 5.68
CA ARG A 15 5.07 1.68 4.79
C ARG A 15 5.24 0.30 5.41
N SER A 16 5.03 -0.73 4.60
CA SER A 16 5.35 -2.14 4.89
C SER A 16 6.19 -2.74 3.77
N THR A 17 6.74 -3.93 4.00
CA THR A 17 7.61 -4.64 3.05
C THR A 17 7.19 -6.09 2.87
N ILE A 18 7.37 -6.59 1.65
CA ILE A 18 7.31 -8.03 1.34
C ILE A 18 8.59 -8.41 0.57
N GLY A 19 9.27 -9.46 1.01
CA GLY A 19 10.46 -9.98 0.35
C GLY A 19 10.11 -11.26 -0.42
N MET A 20 10.62 -11.39 -1.64
CA MET A 20 10.48 -12.63 -2.41
C MET A 20 11.70 -12.85 -3.32
N GLN A 21 12.09 -14.12 -3.49
CA GLN A 21 13.26 -14.50 -4.30
C GLN A 21 12.88 -14.86 -5.74
N TYR A 22 11.61 -15.19 -6.00
CA TYR A 22 11.08 -15.57 -7.31
C TYR A 22 9.61 -15.11 -7.45
N ASN A 23 9.19 -14.79 -8.68
CA ASN A 23 7.79 -14.56 -9.12
C ASN A 23 7.23 -13.11 -9.05
N ILE A 24 5.94 -13.00 -8.72
CA ILE A 24 5.07 -11.82 -8.81
C ILE A 24 4.85 -11.28 -7.40
N PHE A 25 4.89 -9.95 -7.26
CA PHE A 25 4.46 -9.28 -6.04
C PHE A 25 2.96 -9.09 -6.06
N GLU A 26 2.26 -9.73 -5.13
CA GLU A 26 0.88 -9.39 -4.78
C GLU A 26 0.89 -8.70 -3.41
N VAL A 27 0.48 -7.44 -3.39
CA VAL A 27 0.36 -6.67 -2.15
C VAL A 27 -1.05 -6.86 -1.58
N PRO A 28 -1.24 -6.73 -0.26
CA PRO A 28 -2.56 -6.90 0.36
C PRO A 28 -3.62 -5.98 -0.24
N ASP A 29 -4.88 -6.36 -0.08
CA ASP A 29 -6.04 -5.57 -0.52
C ASP A 29 -5.92 -4.08 -0.10
N GLY A 30 -6.24 -3.19 -1.04
CA GLY A 30 -6.17 -1.75 -0.79
C GLY A 30 -4.76 -1.16 -0.70
N CYS A 31 -3.72 -1.95 -0.96
CA CYS A 31 -2.33 -1.49 -0.98
C CYS A 31 -1.83 -1.23 -2.39
N VAL A 32 -0.83 -0.35 -2.49
CA VAL A 32 -0.09 -0.08 -3.72
C VAL A 32 1.40 -0.27 -3.49
N LEU A 33 2.11 -0.77 -4.50
CA LEU A 33 3.57 -0.78 -4.53
C LEU A 33 4.10 0.65 -4.60
N THR A 34 5.22 0.88 -3.91
CA THR A 34 5.78 2.22 -3.71
C THR A 34 7.30 2.28 -3.81
N GLY A 35 7.94 1.14 -4.02
CA GLY A 35 9.38 1.03 -4.24
C GLY A 35 9.79 -0.43 -4.33
N LEU A 36 10.96 -0.66 -4.93
CA LEU A 36 11.63 -1.96 -5.00
C LEU A 36 13.08 -1.75 -4.56
N ASP A 37 13.60 -2.71 -3.80
CA ASP A 37 15.02 -2.87 -3.49
C ASP A 37 15.46 -4.21 -4.08
N VAL A 38 16.33 -4.14 -5.09
CA VAL A 38 16.77 -5.26 -5.92
C VAL A 38 18.27 -5.38 -5.76
N ALA A 39 18.75 -6.49 -5.22
CA ALA A 39 20.17 -6.81 -5.26
C ALA A 39 20.56 -7.35 -6.65
N GLY A 40 21.77 -7.01 -7.11
CA GLY A 40 22.25 -7.26 -8.47
C GLY A 40 22.72 -8.69 -8.76
N ASP A 41 22.47 -9.65 -7.86
CA ASP A 41 22.82 -11.05 -8.05
C ASP A 41 21.58 -11.87 -8.43
N GLY A 42 21.77 -12.94 -9.21
CA GLY A 42 20.68 -13.74 -9.78
C GLY A 42 19.87 -14.55 -8.76
N ASN A 43 20.28 -14.57 -7.49
CA ASN A 43 19.62 -15.29 -6.41
C ASN A 43 19.10 -14.33 -5.32
N ALA A 44 19.12 -13.02 -5.58
CA ALA A 44 18.78 -12.02 -4.61
C ALA A 44 17.28 -12.03 -4.27
N THR A 45 16.97 -11.91 -2.98
CA THR A 45 15.62 -11.54 -2.55
C THR A 45 15.34 -10.10 -2.96
N VAL A 46 14.31 -9.89 -3.75
CA VAL A 46 13.79 -8.55 -4.04
C VAL A 46 12.82 -8.15 -2.94
N THR A 47 13.03 -6.96 -2.38
CA THR A 47 12.13 -6.39 -1.38
C THR A 47 11.22 -5.35 -2.02
N ALA A 48 9.91 -5.59 -1.97
CA ALA A 48 8.91 -4.62 -2.38
C ALA A 48 8.38 -3.83 -1.19
N TYR A 49 8.29 -2.51 -1.34
CA TYR A 49 7.67 -1.61 -0.36
C TYR A 49 6.26 -1.27 -0.80
N TYR A 50 5.28 -1.40 0.09
CA TYR A 50 3.89 -1.07 -0.20
C TYR A 50 3.26 -0.22 0.91
N ARG A 51 2.15 0.44 0.57
CA ARG A 51 1.37 1.25 1.52
C ARG A 51 -0.14 1.09 1.27
N PRO A 52 -0.97 1.06 2.31
CA PRO A 52 -2.42 1.11 2.14
C PRO A 52 -2.86 2.50 1.65
N VAL A 53 -3.82 2.52 0.72
CA VAL A 53 -4.53 3.75 0.33
C VAL A 53 -5.63 3.98 1.36
N GLN A 54 -5.64 5.17 1.96
CA GLN A 54 -6.60 5.51 3.03
C GLN A 54 -7.37 6.78 2.69
N PHE A 55 -8.63 6.83 3.10
CA PHE A 55 -9.49 8.00 2.98
C PHE A 55 -10.15 8.33 4.31
N LEU A 56 -10.41 9.62 4.54
CA LEU A 56 -11.07 10.15 5.72
C LEU A 56 -12.56 10.35 5.42
N ILE A 57 -13.43 9.68 6.17
CA ILE A 57 -14.88 9.91 6.17
C ILE A 57 -15.34 9.93 7.63
N ASP A 58 -16.12 10.94 8.00
CA ASP A 58 -16.71 11.06 9.34
C ASP A 58 -15.65 10.98 10.48
N GLY A 59 -14.56 11.72 10.30
CA GLY A 59 -13.46 11.77 11.28
C GLY A 59 -12.62 10.50 11.40
N SER A 60 -12.94 9.44 10.64
CA SER A 60 -12.27 8.15 10.71
C SER A 60 -11.51 7.82 9.43
N TRP A 61 -10.26 7.37 9.58
CA TRP A 61 -9.46 6.84 8.48
C TRP A 61 -9.87 5.41 8.16
N LYS A 62 -10.24 5.16 6.91
CA LYS A 62 -10.59 3.83 6.38
C LYS A 62 -9.59 3.45 5.28
N THR A 63 -9.31 2.16 5.14
CA THR A 63 -8.50 1.61 4.04
C THR A 63 -9.40 1.32 2.85
N ALA A 64 -8.95 1.63 1.64
CA ALA A 64 -9.65 1.27 0.41
C ALA A 64 -9.63 -0.24 0.19
N SER A 65 -10.59 -0.74 -0.57
CA SER A 65 -10.54 -2.10 -1.12
C SER A 65 -10.10 -2.05 -2.58
N SER A 66 -9.43 -3.11 -3.04
CA SER A 66 -9.21 -3.40 -4.46
C SER A 66 -10.45 -4.09 -5.06
N ALA A 67 -10.57 -4.06 -6.39
CA ALA A 67 -11.63 -4.73 -7.14
C ALA A 67 -11.12 -6.04 -7.76
#